data_AF-A0A2H0XUC1-F1
#
_entry.id   AF-A0A2H0XUC1-F1
#
_cell.length_a   1.000
_cell.length_b   1.000
_cell.length_c   1.000
_cell.angle_alpha   90.00
_cell.angle_beta   90.00
_cell.angle_gamma   90.00
#
_symmetry.space_group_name_H-M   'P 1'
#
loop_
_entity.id
_entity.type
_entity.pdbx_description
1 polymer ?
#
loop_
_entity_poly.entity_id
_entity_poly.type
_entity_poly.pdbx_seq_one_letter_code
_entity_poly.pdbx_strand_id
1 'polypeptide(L)'
;MINFKFSRLTGSRNNNSHNVEARQMSSYGLSLVKNKIIKIIFSSLLVFNLTLLLCLSVSAKKYDGIWFLGYNLKSELLANSQVRQAISKTIDKNYIVKSIVSEEVVPASIIPPGMIGYDADLSSAEVDISEAKELMRQAGYPINDPRLKTLSLLHTDGLKTKAIAQKLQADLSQIGLKLNLVEISYMGQNNWVKELTSGQHAFFLMGYKAGIETLFSTQEAIDGDSYSLIEPLFQTHGEANFTGYSNAEVDKLLDQLTGINLALKSERHLKLKQINQLLVKASPIEVLFYIEKL
;
A
#
# COMPACT_ATOMS: atom_id res chain seq x y z
N MET A 1 70.53 -62.89 45.92
CA MET A 1 71.59 -62.28 46.76
C MET A 1 71.65 -60.82 46.35
N ILE A 2 71.23 -59.82 47.12
CA ILE A 2 71.51 -59.50 48.51
C ILE A 2 70.36 -58.66 49.12
N ASN A 3 70.23 -58.83 50.43
CA ASN A 3 69.26 -58.33 51.39
C ASN A 3 69.36 -56.82 51.72
N PHE A 4 68.18 -56.25 52.03
CA PHE A 4 67.82 -55.36 53.16
C PHE A 4 68.75 -54.23 53.66
N LYS A 5 68.18 -53.04 53.91
CA LYS A 5 67.65 -52.68 55.25
C LYS A 5 66.89 -51.35 55.26
N PHE A 6 65.75 -51.39 55.95
CA PHE A 6 64.98 -50.24 56.44
C PHE A 6 65.67 -49.58 57.64
N SER A 7 65.45 -48.27 57.81
CA SER A 7 65.28 -47.67 59.14
C SER A 7 64.23 -46.55 59.06
N ARG A 8 63.14 -46.76 59.81
CA ARG A 8 62.10 -45.77 60.16
C ARG A 8 62.66 -44.76 61.18
N LEU A 9 62.09 -43.57 61.27
CA LEU A 9 61.17 -43.17 62.36
C LEU A 9 60.83 -41.66 62.34
N THR A 10 59.52 -41.39 62.57
CA THR A 10 58.89 -40.23 63.27
C THR A 10 59.09 -38.83 62.69
N GLY A 11 58.08 -37.99 62.45
CA GLY A 11 56.67 -37.96 62.85
C GLY A 11 56.30 -36.51 63.22
N SER A 12 55.25 -35.94 62.62
CA SER A 12 54.29 -35.02 63.24
C SER A 12 53.40 -34.36 62.17
N ARG A 13 52.08 -34.47 62.36
CA ARG A 13 51.01 -33.89 61.52
C ARG A 13 51.00 -32.37 61.67
N ASN A 14 50.74 -31.65 60.58
CA ASN A 14 50.12 -30.33 60.65
C ASN A 14 48.87 -30.31 59.75
N ASN A 15 47.71 -30.16 60.38
CA ASN A 15 46.37 -30.46 59.86
C ASN A 15 45.68 -29.18 59.35
N ASN A 16 46.35 -28.41 58.49
CA ASN A 16 45.86 -27.09 58.03
C ASN A 16 45.77 -26.93 56.50
N SER A 17 46.16 -27.92 55.70
CA SER A 17 46.15 -27.81 54.23
C SER A 17 44.80 -28.17 53.59
N HIS A 18 43.98 -29.03 54.22
CA HIS A 18 42.76 -29.55 53.57
C HIS A 18 41.55 -28.59 53.55
N ASN A 19 41.53 -27.54 54.38
CA ASN A 19 40.42 -26.58 54.40
C ASN A 19 40.61 -25.36 53.47
N VAL A 20 41.82 -25.13 52.98
CA VAL A 20 42.12 -24.01 52.06
C VAL A 20 41.88 -24.42 50.60
N GLU A 21 42.25 -25.64 50.22
CA GLU A 21 42.07 -26.16 48.86
C GLU A 21 40.58 -26.35 48.50
N ALA A 22 39.74 -26.79 49.43
CA ALA A 22 38.30 -26.94 49.19
C ALA A 22 37.57 -25.59 49.01
N ARG A 23 38.03 -24.54 49.70
CA ARG A 23 37.49 -23.17 49.55
C ARG A 23 37.96 -22.50 48.26
N GLN A 24 39.20 -22.73 47.83
CA GLN A 24 39.71 -22.24 46.54
C GLN A 24 39.03 -22.94 45.35
N MET A 25 38.85 -24.27 45.39
CA MET A 25 38.15 -25.01 44.32
C MET A 25 36.68 -24.56 44.16
N SER A 26 36.00 -24.27 45.27
CA SER A 26 34.63 -23.71 45.27
C SER A 26 34.56 -22.30 44.65
N SER A 27 35.50 -21.40 44.99
CA SER A 27 35.52 -20.04 44.43
C SER A 27 35.86 -20.02 42.93
N TYR A 28 36.75 -20.91 42.48
CA TYR A 28 37.09 -21.06 41.06
C TYR A 28 35.91 -21.62 40.25
N GLY A 29 35.19 -22.62 40.78
CA GLY A 29 33.98 -23.16 40.15
C GLY A 29 32.86 -22.13 40.00
N LEU A 30 32.58 -21.33 41.05
CA LEU A 30 31.61 -20.23 40.97
C LEU A 30 32.02 -19.15 39.97
N SER A 31 33.31 -18.79 39.91
CA SER A 31 33.86 -17.82 38.95
C SER A 31 33.68 -18.28 37.49
N LEU A 32 33.99 -19.55 37.21
CA LEU A 32 33.82 -20.15 35.89
C LEU A 32 32.35 -20.21 35.45
N VAL A 33 31.44 -20.60 36.35
CA VAL A 33 30.00 -20.64 36.07
C VAL A 33 29.46 -19.23 35.84
N LYS A 34 29.87 -18.25 36.66
CA LYS A 34 29.45 -16.84 36.52
C LYS A 34 29.93 -16.24 35.19
N ASN A 35 31.17 -16.51 34.78
CA ASN A 35 31.70 -16.09 33.47
C ASN A 35 30.99 -16.77 32.28
N LYS A 36 30.61 -18.03 32.40
CA LYS A 36 29.88 -18.76 31.36
C LYS A 36 28.45 -18.24 31.21
N ILE A 37 27.79 -17.95 32.32
CA ILE A 37 26.45 -17.35 32.35
C ILE A 37 26.48 -15.91 31.81
N ILE A 38 27.46 -15.09 32.22
CA ILE A 38 27.64 -13.73 31.69
C ILE A 38 27.88 -13.76 30.18
N LYS A 39 28.70 -14.68 29.67
CA LYS A 39 28.88 -14.85 28.21
C LYS A 39 27.58 -15.24 27.52
N ILE A 40 26.79 -16.17 28.07
CA ILE A 40 25.51 -16.57 27.47
C ILE A 40 24.53 -15.39 27.43
N ILE A 41 24.40 -14.64 28.53
CA ILE A 41 23.51 -13.47 28.61
C ILE A 41 23.96 -12.37 27.65
N PHE A 42 25.26 -12.06 27.57
CA PHE A 42 25.79 -11.10 26.60
C PHE A 42 25.60 -11.56 25.16
N SER A 43 25.77 -12.87 24.89
CA SER A 43 25.55 -13.44 23.56
C SER A 43 24.07 -13.35 23.17
N SER A 44 23.15 -13.67 24.08
CA SER A 44 21.71 -13.58 23.82
C SER A 44 21.23 -12.14 23.71
N LEU A 45 21.77 -11.21 24.51
CA LEU A 45 21.43 -9.79 24.44
C LEU A 45 22.01 -9.13 23.18
N LEU A 46 23.20 -9.55 22.74
CA LEU A 46 23.81 -9.11 21.48
C LEU A 46 23.02 -9.65 20.28
N VAL A 47 22.66 -10.94 20.29
CA VAL A 47 21.84 -11.55 19.23
C VAL A 47 20.46 -10.92 19.21
N PHE A 48 19.81 -10.70 20.35
CA PHE A 48 18.49 -10.07 20.43
C PHE A 48 18.50 -8.60 19.97
N ASN A 49 19.52 -7.83 20.33
CA ASN A 49 19.71 -6.49 19.78
C ASN A 49 20.01 -6.53 18.28
N LEU A 50 20.77 -7.53 17.80
CA LEU A 50 21.07 -7.68 16.37
C LEU A 50 19.84 -8.10 15.56
N THR A 51 18.98 -8.98 16.06
CA THR A 51 17.68 -9.31 15.43
C THR A 51 16.70 -8.13 15.51
N LEU A 52 16.67 -7.38 16.61
CA LEU A 52 15.87 -6.16 16.70
C LEU A 52 16.36 -5.08 15.72
N LEU A 53 17.68 -4.98 15.50
CA LEU A 53 18.28 -4.07 14.52
C LEU A 53 18.06 -4.52 13.06
N LEU A 54 18.08 -5.84 12.80
CA LEU A 54 17.78 -6.42 11.48
C LEU A 54 16.28 -6.32 11.12
N CYS A 55 15.37 -6.30 12.10
CA CYS A 55 13.96 -6.00 11.88
C CYS A 55 13.66 -4.53 11.58
N LEU A 56 14.61 -3.61 11.84
CA LEU A 56 14.40 -2.17 11.66
C LEU A 56 14.89 -1.62 10.30
N SER A 57 15.36 -2.47 9.39
CA SER A 57 15.89 -2.04 8.09
C SER A 57 15.11 -2.53 6.88
N VAL A 58 13.87 -3.01 7.04
CA VAL A 58 12.93 -2.98 5.90
C VAL A 58 12.51 -1.52 5.73
N SER A 59 13.13 -0.84 4.75
CA SER A 59 12.64 0.46 4.31
C SER A 59 11.18 0.28 3.91
N ALA A 60 10.26 0.96 4.60
CA ALA A 60 8.86 0.97 4.20
C ALA A 60 8.79 1.45 2.75
N LYS A 61 8.09 0.69 1.90
CA LYS A 61 7.87 1.08 0.50
C LYS A 61 7.27 2.49 0.47
N LYS A 62 7.82 3.35 -0.38
CA LYS A 62 7.26 4.66 -0.67
C LYS A 62 6.38 4.57 -1.90
N TYR A 63 5.28 5.31 -1.90
CA TYR A 63 4.37 5.41 -3.02
C TYR A 63 4.31 6.84 -3.53
N ASP A 64 4.14 6.98 -4.83
CA ASP A 64 4.02 8.28 -5.50
C ASP A 64 2.93 8.28 -6.56
N GLY A 65 2.04 7.28 -6.58
CA GLY A 65 0.98 7.25 -7.57
C GLY A 65 -0.09 6.20 -7.30
N ILE A 66 -1.10 6.22 -8.17
CA ILE A 66 -2.22 5.28 -8.16
C ILE A 66 -2.43 4.68 -9.54
N TRP A 67 -2.86 3.43 -9.56
CA TRP A 67 -3.44 2.81 -10.74
C TRP A 67 -4.90 2.48 -10.45
N PHE A 68 -5.81 2.86 -11.34
CA PHE A 68 -7.23 2.87 -11.04
C PHE A 68 -8.12 2.51 -12.22
N LEU A 69 -9.34 2.11 -11.88
CA LEU A 69 -10.48 2.05 -12.79
C LEU A 69 -11.21 3.39 -12.75
N GLY A 70 -11.13 4.13 -13.86
CA GLY A 70 -11.86 5.37 -14.04
C GLY A 70 -13.29 5.14 -14.53
N TYR A 71 -14.22 5.97 -14.06
CA TYR A 71 -15.62 5.96 -14.47
C TYR A 71 -15.90 7.16 -15.37
N ASN A 72 -16.66 6.97 -16.44
CA ASN A 72 -17.24 8.08 -17.18
C ASN A 72 -18.49 8.58 -16.47
N LEU A 73 -18.35 9.60 -15.62
CA LEU A 73 -19.44 10.14 -14.80
C LEU A 73 -20.45 10.98 -15.59
N LYS A 74 -20.24 11.17 -16.90
CA LYS A 74 -21.26 11.74 -17.80
C LYS A 74 -22.31 10.71 -18.21
N SER A 75 -22.04 9.41 -18.03
CA SER A 75 -23.02 8.35 -18.23
C SER A 75 -24.02 8.32 -17.08
N GLU A 76 -25.32 8.20 -17.38
CA GLU A 76 -26.38 8.07 -16.38
C GLU A 76 -26.11 6.91 -15.40
N LEU A 77 -25.66 5.76 -15.92
CA LEU A 77 -25.36 4.57 -15.12
C LEU A 77 -24.26 4.83 -14.09
N LEU A 78 -23.16 5.46 -14.51
CA LEU A 78 -21.98 5.66 -13.66
C LEU A 78 -22.04 6.96 -12.87
N ALA A 79 -22.91 7.91 -13.22
CA ALA A 79 -23.22 9.08 -12.41
C ALA A 79 -23.91 8.68 -11.08
N ASN A 80 -24.64 7.57 -11.07
CA ASN A 80 -25.28 7.05 -9.87
C ASN A 80 -24.24 6.47 -8.88
N SER A 81 -24.13 7.04 -7.69
CA SER A 81 -23.17 6.60 -6.66
C SER A 81 -23.45 5.19 -6.14
N GLN A 82 -24.69 4.72 -6.13
CA GLN A 82 -25.03 3.35 -5.71
C GLN A 82 -24.46 2.32 -6.68
N VAL A 83 -24.44 2.62 -7.99
CA VAL A 83 -23.81 1.77 -9.00
C VAL A 83 -22.30 1.70 -8.76
N ARG A 84 -21.65 2.83 -8.46
CA ARG A 84 -20.21 2.85 -8.15
C ARG A 84 -19.87 2.11 -6.86
N GLN A 85 -20.72 2.20 -5.84
CA GLN A 85 -20.59 1.40 -4.61
C GLN A 85 -20.76 -0.11 -4.89
N ALA A 86 -21.71 -0.49 -5.74
CA ALA A 86 -21.86 -1.88 -6.16
C ALA A 86 -20.62 -2.41 -6.89
N ILE A 87 -20.05 -1.60 -7.79
CA ILE A 87 -18.80 -1.90 -8.49
C ILE A 87 -17.65 -2.11 -7.48
N SER A 88 -17.49 -1.20 -6.51
CA SER A 88 -16.44 -1.30 -5.48
C SER A 88 -16.56 -2.59 -4.65
N LYS A 89 -17.79 -2.98 -4.29
CA LYS A 89 -18.09 -4.26 -3.58
C LYS A 89 -17.93 -5.51 -4.46
N THR A 90 -17.66 -5.36 -5.75
CA THR A 90 -17.51 -6.49 -6.67
C THR A 90 -16.05 -6.79 -6.99
N ILE A 91 -15.17 -5.79 -6.92
CA ILE A 91 -13.79 -5.90 -7.37
C ILE A 91 -12.91 -6.54 -6.28
N ASP A 92 -12.28 -7.66 -6.61
CA ASP A 92 -11.31 -8.30 -5.72
C ASP A 92 -9.93 -7.63 -5.84
N LYS A 93 -9.76 -6.51 -5.13
CA LYS A 93 -8.49 -5.77 -5.08
C LYS A 93 -7.36 -6.59 -4.45
N ASN A 94 -7.67 -7.50 -3.53
CA ASN A 94 -6.66 -8.40 -2.95
C ASN A 94 -6.01 -9.27 -4.02
N TYR A 95 -6.82 -9.86 -4.91
CA TYR A 95 -6.32 -10.65 -6.03
C TYR A 95 -5.50 -9.79 -7.00
N ILE A 96 -5.97 -8.59 -7.35
CA ILE A 96 -5.23 -7.70 -8.24
C ILE A 96 -3.85 -7.37 -7.65
N VAL A 97 -3.82 -6.91 -6.41
CA VAL A 97 -2.61 -6.49 -5.69
C VAL A 97 -1.61 -7.63 -5.54
N LYS A 98 -2.06 -8.78 -5.03
CA LYS A 98 -1.16 -9.90 -4.69
C LYS A 98 -0.79 -10.76 -5.88
N SER A 99 -1.77 -11.09 -6.74
CA SER A 99 -1.59 -12.08 -7.80
C SER A 99 -1.16 -11.47 -9.14
N ILE A 100 -1.58 -10.23 -9.45
CA ILE A 100 -1.27 -9.61 -10.76
C ILE A 100 -0.08 -8.65 -10.67
N VAL A 101 -0.08 -7.76 -9.68
CA VAL A 101 0.98 -6.73 -9.59
C VAL A 101 2.10 -7.09 -8.62
N SER A 102 1.86 -8.02 -7.69
CA SER A 102 2.80 -8.48 -6.66
C SER A 102 3.19 -7.38 -5.66
N GLU A 103 2.20 -6.59 -5.27
CA GLU A 103 2.32 -5.58 -4.22
C GLU A 103 1.78 -6.09 -2.88
N GLU A 104 2.16 -5.42 -1.79
CA GLU A 104 1.78 -5.80 -0.43
C GLU A 104 0.55 -5.03 0.07
N VAL A 105 0.45 -3.74 -0.28
CA VAL A 105 -0.57 -2.83 0.24
C VAL A 105 -1.79 -2.81 -0.67
N VAL A 106 -2.94 -3.17 -0.13
CA VAL A 106 -4.23 -3.03 -0.80
C VAL A 106 -4.78 -1.61 -0.58
N PRO A 107 -5.15 -0.86 -1.62
CA PRO A 107 -5.65 0.50 -1.46
C PRO A 107 -6.94 0.59 -0.66
N ALA A 108 -6.90 1.45 0.37
CA ALA A 108 -8.06 1.82 1.18
C ALA A 108 -8.54 3.26 0.92
N SER A 109 -7.71 4.07 0.25
CA SER A 109 -8.01 5.46 -0.10
C SER A 109 -7.35 5.89 -1.40
N ILE A 110 -7.64 7.10 -1.87
CA ILE A 110 -7.00 7.66 -3.07
C ILE A 110 -5.55 8.04 -2.80
N ILE A 111 -5.29 8.75 -1.71
CA ILE A 111 -3.92 9.11 -1.34
C ILE A 111 -3.22 7.86 -0.76
N PRO A 112 -2.05 7.45 -1.26
CA PRO A 112 -1.26 6.35 -0.72
C PRO A 112 -0.70 6.59 0.69
N PRO A 113 -0.38 5.54 1.47
CA PRO A 113 0.35 5.66 2.72
C PRO A 113 1.69 6.38 2.55
N GLY A 114 2.02 7.23 3.51
CA GLY A 114 3.27 8.02 3.50
C GLY A 114 3.18 9.35 2.75
N MET A 115 2.12 9.60 1.98
CA MET A 115 1.86 10.89 1.34
C MET A 115 1.06 11.84 2.25
N ILE A 116 1.26 13.15 2.08
CA ILE A 116 0.52 14.20 2.78
C ILE A 116 -0.96 14.10 2.43
N GLY A 117 -1.85 14.08 3.43
CA GLY A 117 -3.29 13.87 3.24
C GLY A 117 -3.73 12.40 3.31
N TYR A 118 -2.82 11.45 3.48
CA TYR A 118 -3.20 10.07 3.77
C TYR A 118 -4.05 9.99 5.04
N ASP A 119 -5.09 9.16 5.00
CA ASP A 119 -5.97 8.89 6.12
C ASP A 119 -5.96 7.39 6.42
N ALA A 120 -5.36 7.01 7.55
CA ALA A 120 -5.29 5.61 8.00
C ALA A 120 -6.63 5.07 8.51
N ASP A 121 -7.60 5.95 8.78
CA ASP A 121 -8.92 5.56 9.28
C ASP A 121 -9.86 5.15 8.12
N LEU A 122 -9.47 5.38 6.87
CA LEU A 122 -10.23 4.94 5.69
C LEU A 122 -9.99 3.45 5.42
N SER A 123 -11.06 2.76 5.05
CA SER A 123 -11.06 1.33 4.73
C SER A 123 -11.56 1.07 3.32
N SER A 124 -11.01 0.04 2.67
CA SER A 124 -11.56 -0.47 1.41
C SER A 124 -12.94 -1.09 1.61
N ALA A 125 -13.79 -1.01 0.58
CA ALA A 125 -14.95 -1.89 0.50
C ALA A 125 -14.51 -3.35 0.53
N GLU A 126 -15.21 -4.17 1.31
CA GLU A 126 -15.12 -5.63 1.24
C GLU A 126 -15.92 -6.14 0.04
N VAL A 127 -15.48 -7.26 -0.52
CA VAL A 127 -16.20 -7.92 -1.61
C VAL A 127 -17.49 -8.54 -1.05
N ASP A 128 -18.63 -8.02 -1.50
CA ASP A 128 -19.96 -8.56 -1.20
C ASP A 128 -20.83 -8.48 -2.46
N ILE A 129 -20.86 -9.59 -3.19
CA ILE A 129 -21.62 -9.71 -4.44
C ILE A 129 -23.14 -9.65 -4.20
N SER A 130 -23.61 -10.06 -3.03
CA SER A 130 -25.04 -10.04 -2.71
C SER A 130 -25.51 -8.60 -2.49
N GLU A 131 -24.77 -7.85 -1.68
CA GLU A 131 -25.03 -6.43 -1.47
C GLU A 131 -24.85 -5.61 -2.75
N ALA A 132 -23.82 -5.91 -3.55
CA ALA A 132 -23.61 -5.25 -4.84
C ALA A 132 -24.80 -5.44 -5.79
N LYS A 133 -25.37 -6.64 -5.89
CA LYS A 133 -26.57 -6.90 -6.70
C LYS A 133 -27.78 -6.12 -6.19
N GLU A 134 -27.94 -6.01 -4.87
CA GLU A 134 -29.03 -5.25 -4.27
C GLU A 134 -28.89 -3.75 -4.52
N LEU A 135 -27.69 -3.19 -4.42
CA LEU A 135 -27.39 -1.80 -4.78
C LEU A 135 -27.72 -1.53 -6.27
N MET A 136 -27.33 -2.43 -7.17
CA MET A 136 -27.67 -2.34 -8.59
C MET A 136 -29.19 -2.34 -8.82
N ARG A 137 -29.94 -3.21 -8.11
CA ARG A 137 -31.41 -3.26 -8.17
C ARG A 137 -32.05 -1.97 -7.66
N GLN A 138 -31.60 -1.46 -6.51
CA GLN A 138 -32.10 -0.21 -5.92
C GLN A 138 -31.80 1.01 -6.80
N ALA A 139 -30.65 1.00 -7.48
CA ALA A 139 -30.27 2.01 -8.46
C ALA A 139 -31.08 1.93 -9.78
N GLY A 140 -31.98 0.94 -9.93
CA GLY A 140 -32.81 0.77 -11.11
C GLY A 140 -32.15 0.01 -12.25
N TYR A 141 -31.08 -0.75 -11.98
CA TYR A 141 -30.32 -1.53 -12.96
C TYR A 141 -30.19 -3.00 -12.53
N PRO A 142 -31.27 -3.80 -12.58
CA PRO A 142 -31.19 -5.22 -12.24
C PRO A 142 -30.20 -5.97 -13.16
N ILE A 143 -29.61 -7.07 -12.69
CA ILE A 143 -28.48 -7.76 -13.37
C ILE A 143 -28.73 -8.20 -14.83
N ASN A 144 -30.00 -8.40 -15.20
CA ASN A 144 -30.43 -8.79 -16.55
C ASN A 144 -30.80 -7.60 -17.44
N ASP A 145 -30.65 -6.36 -16.95
CA ASP A 145 -30.98 -5.16 -17.69
C ASP A 145 -30.12 -5.05 -18.98
N PRO A 146 -30.75 -4.82 -20.14
CA PRO A 146 -30.05 -4.67 -21.42
C PRO A 146 -29.01 -3.53 -21.43
N ARG A 147 -29.22 -2.46 -20.65
CA ARG A 147 -28.31 -1.31 -20.54
C ARG A 147 -26.93 -1.69 -19.98
N LEU A 148 -26.84 -2.82 -19.29
CA LEU A 148 -25.58 -3.32 -18.71
C LEU A 148 -24.76 -4.16 -19.69
N LYS A 149 -25.24 -4.42 -20.91
CA LYS A 149 -24.66 -5.42 -21.82
C LYS A 149 -23.69 -4.86 -22.86
N THR A 150 -23.58 -3.54 -22.98
CA THR A 150 -22.79 -2.85 -24.02
C THR A 150 -21.87 -1.79 -23.41
N LEU A 151 -21.13 -2.15 -22.36
CA LEU A 151 -20.18 -1.26 -21.72
C LEU A 151 -18.78 -1.56 -22.24
N SER A 152 -17.95 -0.54 -22.42
CA SER A 152 -16.55 -0.75 -22.84
C SER A 152 -15.58 -0.35 -21.73
N LEU A 153 -14.49 -1.11 -21.63
CA LEU A 153 -13.35 -0.85 -20.77
C LEU A 153 -12.11 -0.61 -21.64
N LEU A 154 -11.69 0.65 -21.68
CA LEU A 154 -10.48 1.07 -22.39
C LEU A 154 -9.23 0.74 -21.56
N HIS A 155 -8.23 0.10 -22.18
CA HIS A 155 -6.97 -0.18 -21.51
C HIS A 155 -5.79 -0.26 -22.49
N THR A 156 -4.57 -0.18 -21.96
CA THR A 156 -3.34 -0.33 -22.73
C THR A 156 -2.92 -1.81 -22.86
N ASP A 157 -2.04 -2.10 -23.81
CA ASP A 157 -1.55 -3.42 -24.21
C ASP A 157 -0.53 -4.08 -23.25
N GLY A 158 -0.17 -3.39 -22.17
CA GLY A 158 0.74 -3.91 -21.14
C GLY A 158 0.22 -5.18 -20.46
N LEU A 159 1.11 -6.16 -20.22
CA LEU A 159 0.72 -7.49 -19.70
C LEU A 159 -0.09 -7.43 -18.40
N LYS A 160 0.38 -6.65 -17.41
CA LYS A 160 -0.35 -6.46 -16.14
C LYS A 160 -1.69 -5.77 -16.36
N THR A 161 -1.74 -4.73 -17.21
CA THR A 161 -2.97 -4.00 -17.53
C THR A 161 -4.02 -4.92 -18.17
N LYS A 162 -3.63 -5.78 -19.11
CA LYS A 162 -4.54 -6.76 -19.73
C LYS A 162 -5.09 -7.76 -18.72
N ALA A 163 -4.24 -8.28 -17.84
CA ALA A 163 -4.67 -9.18 -16.77
C ALA A 163 -5.68 -8.50 -15.82
N ILE A 164 -5.45 -7.22 -15.47
CA ILE A 164 -6.39 -6.42 -14.68
C ILE A 164 -7.71 -6.23 -15.43
N ALA A 165 -7.67 -5.88 -16.71
CA ALA A 165 -8.88 -5.67 -17.52
C ALA A 165 -9.74 -6.96 -17.61
N GLN A 166 -9.09 -8.12 -17.79
CA GLN A 166 -9.76 -9.43 -17.79
C GLN A 166 -10.35 -9.77 -16.43
N LYS A 167 -9.62 -9.50 -15.34
CA LYS A 167 -10.14 -9.69 -13.98
C LYS A 167 -11.36 -8.82 -13.70
N LEU A 168 -11.32 -7.54 -14.07
CA LEU A 168 -12.45 -6.62 -13.94
C LEU A 168 -13.64 -7.05 -14.80
N GLN A 169 -13.40 -7.51 -16.03
CA GLN A 169 -14.47 -8.07 -16.87
C GLN A 169 -15.14 -9.28 -16.20
N ALA A 170 -14.36 -10.19 -15.60
CA ALA A 170 -14.89 -11.33 -14.88
C ALA A 170 -15.67 -10.90 -13.63
N ASP A 171 -15.10 -10.02 -12.80
CA ASP A 171 -15.71 -9.55 -11.56
C ASP A 171 -17.03 -8.84 -11.82
N LEU A 172 -17.03 -7.84 -12.70
CA LEU A 172 -18.19 -7.00 -12.96
C LEU A 172 -19.31 -7.75 -13.69
N SER A 173 -19.01 -8.88 -14.36
CA SER A 173 -20.03 -9.77 -14.90
C SER A 173 -20.94 -10.37 -13.83
N GLN A 174 -20.47 -10.52 -12.58
CA GLN A 174 -21.24 -11.08 -11.47
C GLN A 174 -22.42 -10.20 -11.06
N ILE A 175 -22.35 -8.90 -11.35
CA ILE A 175 -23.44 -7.93 -11.16
C ILE A 175 -24.11 -7.52 -12.47
N GLY A 176 -23.86 -8.27 -13.55
CA GLY A 176 -24.53 -8.12 -14.84
C GLY A 176 -23.87 -7.15 -15.82
N LEU A 177 -22.80 -6.43 -15.43
CA LEU A 177 -22.04 -5.55 -16.31
C LEU A 177 -21.21 -6.39 -17.28
N LYS A 178 -21.58 -6.42 -18.56
CA LYS A 178 -20.78 -7.07 -19.60
C LYS A 178 -19.88 -6.04 -20.25
N LEU A 179 -18.57 -6.23 -20.07
CA LEU A 179 -17.55 -5.34 -20.61
C LEU A 179 -17.01 -5.87 -21.93
N ASN A 180 -16.96 -5.02 -22.96
CA ASN A 180 -16.12 -5.18 -24.12
C ASN A 180 -14.75 -4.54 -23.83
N LEU A 181 -13.68 -5.32 -23.88
CA LEU A 181 -12.32 -4.81 -23.67
C LEU A 181 -11.84 -4.11 -24.94
N VAL A 182 -11.48 -2.84 -24.82
CA VAL A 182 -10.92 -2.03 -25.92
C VAL A 182 -9.45 -1.83 -25.61
N GLU A 183 -8.62 -2.62 -26.27
CA GLU A 183 -7.17 -2.55 -26.14
C GLU A 183 -6.59 -1.52 -27.12
N ILE A 184 -5.69 -0.68 -26.63
CA ILE A 184 -4.89 0.20 -27.48
C ILE A 184 -3.41 0.07 -27.14
N SER A 185 -2.54 0.38 -28.10
CA SER A 185 -1.11 0.35 -27.84
C SER A 185 -0.64 1.56 -27.04
N TYR A 186 0.12 1.34 -25.98
CA TYR A 186 0.70 2.42 -25.17
C TYR A 186 1.64 3.33 -25.99
N MET A 187 2.30 2.78 -27.01
CA MET A 187 3.20 3.56 -27.88
C MET A 187 2.45 4.59 -28.75
N GLY A 188 1.13 4.45 -28.91
CA GLY A 188 0.28 5.39 -29.63
C GLY A 188 -0.30 6.46 -28.72
N GLN A 189 0.53 7.30 -28.09
CA GLN A 189 0.07 8.30 -27.10
C GLN A 189 -1.09 9.18 -27.61
N ASN A 190 -1.04 9.62 -28.86
CA ASN A 190 -2.12 10.42 -29.46
C ASN A 190 -3.45 9.65 -29.53
N ASN A 191 -3.40 8.35 -29.80
CA ASN A 191 -4.61 7.52 -29.81
C ASN A 191 -5.13 7.32 -28.38
N TRP A 192 -4.26 7.13 -27.38
CA TRP A 192 -4.67 7.03 -25.98
C TRP A 192 -5.44 8.25 -25.50
N VAL A 193 -4.87 9.44 -25.69
CA VAL A 193 -5.49 10.70 -25.29
C VAL A 193 -6.81 10.91 -26.05
N LYS A 194 -6.85 10.58 -27.34
CA LYS A 194 -8.08 10.66 -28.14
C LYS A 194 -9.19 9.74 -27.61
N GLU A 195 -8.88 8.48 -27.28
CA GLU A 195 -9.87 7.55 -26.75
C GLU A 195 -10.36 7.96 -25.35
N LEU A 196 -9.46 8.40 -24.46
CA LEU A 196 -9.84 8.92 -23.14
C LEU A 196 -10.77 10.13 -23.22
N THR A 197 -10.50 11.06 -24.15
CA THR A 197 -11.27 12.31 -24.29
C THR A 197 -12.54 12.15 -25.13
N SER A 198 -12.71 11.03 -25.85
CA SER A 198 -13.90 10.75 -26.66
C SER A 198 -15.20 10.70 -25.86
N GLY A 199 -15.12 10.35 -24.57
CA GLY A 199 -16.29 10.12 -23.71
C GLY A 199 -17.14 8.90 -24.11
N GLN A 200 -16.65 8.04 -25.01
CA GLN A 200 -17.41 6.88 -25.51
C GLN A 200 -17.27 5.63 -24.64
N HIS A 201 -16.23 5.58 -23.80
CA HIS A 201 -15.97 4.46 -22.91
C HIS A 201 -16.70 4.62 -21.58
N ALA A 202 -17.26 3.52 -21.07
CA ALA A 202 -17.84 3.51 -19.73
C ALA A 202 -16.73 3.56 -18.68
N PHE A 203 -15.65 2.81 -18.95
CA PHE A 203 -14.53 2.65 -18.05
C PHE A 203 -13.20 2.83 -18.77
N PHE A 204 -12.17 3.21 -18.04
CA PHE A 204 -10.79 3.19 -18.51
C PHE A 204 -9.82 2.79 -17.39
N LEU A 205 -8.71 2.14 -17.74
CA LEU A 205 -7.60 1.86 -16.81
C LEU A 205 -6.49 2.88 -16.98
N MET A 206 -6.10 3.55 -15.90
CA MET A 206 -5.04 4.55 -15.95
C MET A 206 -4.17 4.52 -14.70
N GLY A 207 -2.88 4.78 -14.88
CA GLY A 207 -1.96 5.12 -13.81
C GLY A 207 -1.63 6.60 -13.83
N TYR A 208 -1.48 7.20 -12.65
CA TYR A 208 -1.01 8.57 -12.51
C TYR A 208 -0.04 8.66 -11.33
N LYS A 209 1.07 9.39 -11.52
CA LYS A 209 2.10 9.62 -10.50
C LYS A 209 2.14 11.10 -10.14
N ALA A 210 2.24 11.39 -8.85
CA ALA A 210 2.46 12.73 -8.33
C ALA A 210 3.76 13.32 -8.89
N GLY A 211 3.72 14.59 -9.31
CA GLY A 211 4.90 15.28 -9.81
C GLY A 211 5.34 14.85 -11.20
N ILE A 212 4.50 14.15 -11.97
CA ILE A 212 4.83 13.75 -13.34
C ILE A 212 5.11 14.96 -14.25
N GLU A 213 4.47 16.09 -13.97
CA GLU A 213 4.71 17.39 -14.59
C GLU A 213 6.09 17.98 -14.28
N THR A 214 6.66 17.64 -13.11
CA THR A 214 7.99 18.08 -12.69
C THR A 214 9.12 17.26 -13.30
N LEU A 215 8.84 16.07 -13.86
CA LEU A 215 9.84 15.26 -14.58
C LEU A 215 10.44 16.01 -15.79
N PHE A 216 9.72 17.00 -16.31
CA PHE A 216 10.13 17.82 -17.45
C PHE A 216 10.38 19.28 -17.07
N SER A 217 10.42 19.62 -15.78
CA SER A 217 10.63 20.98 -15.28
C SER A 217 11.82 21.07 -14.33
N THR A 218 12.29 22.29 -14.05
CA THR A 218 13.36 22.55 -13.07
C THR A 218 12.83 22.77 -11.66
N GLN A 219 11.54 22.52 -11.42
CA GLN A 219 10.88 22.83 -10.16
C GLN A 219 10.92 21.61 -9.24
N GLU A 220 11.47 21.78 -8.03
CA GLU A 220 11.55 20.69 -7.06
C GLU A 220 10.15 20.32 -6.55
N ALA A 221 9.72 19.09 -6.81
CA ALA A 221 8.54 18.52 -6.17
C ALA A 221 8.79 18.30 -4.67
N ILE A 222 7.80 18.60 -3.83
CA ILE A 222 7.86 18.24 -2.42
C ILE A 222 7.69 16.73 -2.31
N ASP A 223 8.69 16.03 -1.74
CA ASP A 223 8.59 14.58 -1.53
C ASP A 223 7.34 14.22 -0.70
N GLY A 224 6.50 13.37 -1.27
CA GLY A 224 5.28 12.87 -0.65
C GLY A 224 4.11 13.84 -0.61
N ASP A 225 4.16 15.00 -1.27
CA ASP A 225 2.98 15.85 -1.40
C ASP A 225 1.98 15.27 -2.41
N SER A 226 0.73 15.06 -2.00
CA SER A 226 -0.29 14.47 -2.87
C SER A 226 -1.03 15.50 -3.72
N TYR A 227 -0.77 16.80 -3.59
CA TYR A 227 -1.50 17.80 -4.37
C TYR A 227 -1.35 17.58 -5.89
N SER A 228 -0.13 17.32 -6.37
CA SER A 228 0.14 17.01 -7.78
C SER A 228 -0.36 15.63 -8.22
N LEU A 229 -0.92 14.84 -7.31
CA LEU A 229 -1.70 13.63 -7.64
C LEU A 229 -3.19 13.97 -7.74
N ILE A 230 -3.69 14.77 -6.81
CA ILE A 230 -5.13 14.99 -6.61
C ILE A 230 -5.68 16.07 -7.54
N GLU A 231 -4.99 17.20 -7.68
CA GLU A 231 -5.48 18.33 -8.49
C GLU A 231 -5.69 17.94 -9.96
N PRO A 232 -4.72 17.32 -10.66
CA PRO A 232 -4.89 17.01 -12.07
C PRO A 232 -6.04 16.02 -12.33
N LEU A 233 -6.30 15.12 -11.37
CA LEU A 233 -7.29 14.05 -11.50
C LEU A 233 -8.70 14.44 -11.07
N PHE A 234 -8.84 15.33 -10.08
CA PHE A 234 -10.13 15.54 -9.38
C PHE A 234 -10.57 17.01 -9.30
N GLN A 235 -9.76 17.98 -9.68
CA GLN A 235 -10.28 19.33 -9.90
C GLN A 235 -11.23 19.29 -11.11
N THR A 236 -12.32 20.06 -11.06
CA THR A 236 -13.34 20.10 -12.13
C THR A 236 -12.75 20.35 -13.53
N HIS A 237 -11.66 21.13 -13.62
CA HIS A 237 -10.95 21.43 -14.87
C HIS A 237 -9.52 20.88 -14.91
N GLY A 238 -9.20 19.90 -14.05
CA GLY A 238 -7.90 19.26 -14.01
C GLY A 238 -7.55 18.58 -15.33
N GLU A 239 -6.29 18.69 -15.75
CA GLU A 239 -5.82 18.23 -17.07
C GLU A 239 -5.93 16.72 -17.30
N ALA A 240 -5.96 15.94 -16.22
CA ALA A 240 -6.07 14.48 -16.24
C ALA A 240 -7.43 13.98 -15.72
N ASN A 241 -8.40 14.86 -15.52
CA ASN A 241 -9.76 14.51 -15.10
C ASN A 241 -10.59 13.98 -16.27
N PHE A 242 -10.29 12.75 -16.69
CA PHE A 242 -11.05 12.05 -17.74
C PHE A 242 -12.37 11.44 -17.24
N THR A 243 -12.61 11.46 -15.92
CA THR A 243 -13.87 10.97 -15.34
C THR A 243 -15.03 11.96 -15.54
N GLY A 244 -14.71 13.25 -15.67
CA GLY A 244 -15.69 14.33 -15.62
C GLY A 244 -16.21 14.61 -14.21
N TYR A 245 -15.48 14.19 -13.17
CA TYR A 245 -15.82 14.49 -11.78
C TYR A 245 -15.80 16.00 -11.54
N SER A 246 -16.76 16.48 -10.75
CA SER A 246 -16.83 17.87 -10.33
C SER A 246 -17.42 17.93 -8.93
N ASN A 247 -16.76 18.67 -8.04
CA ASN A 247 -17.23 18.89 -6.68
C ASN A 247 -16.71 20.23 -6.16
N ALA A 248 -17.62 21.17 -5.91
CA ALA A 248 -17.27 22.53 -5.52
C ALA A 248 -16.48 22.62 -4.20
N GLU A 249 -16.67 21.70 -3.26
CA GLU A 249 -15.90 21.70 -2.01
C GLU A 249 -14.48 21.17 -2.24
N VAL A 250 -14.31 20.14 -3.09
CA VAL A 250 -12.98 19.67 -3.49
C VAL A 250 -12.23 20.78 -4.23
N ASP A 251 -12.87 21.44 -5.20
CA ASP A 251 -12.26 22.54 -5.96
C ASP A 251 -11.82 23.67 -5.02
N LYS A 252 -12.70 24.10 -4.12
CA LYS A 252 -12.40 25.15 -3.14
C LYS A 252 -11.22 24.78 -2.23
N LEU A 253 -11.14 23.53 -1.77
CA LEU A 253 -10.03 23.07 -0.94
C LEU A 253 -8.71 23.01 -1.73
N LEU A 254 -8.76 22.64 -3.01
CA LEU A 254 -7.58 22.63 -3.90
C LEU A 254 -7.09 24.04 -4.21
N ASP A 255 -7.99 25.00 -4.44
CA ASP A 255 -7.63 26.41 -4.71
C ASP A 255 -6.91 27.03 -3.51
N GLN A 256 -7.28 26.64 -2.29
CA GLN A 256 -6.62 27.05 -1.05
C GLN A 256 -5.23 26.44 -0.84
N LEU A 257 -4.87 25.45 -1.65
CA LEU A 257 -3.58 24.75 -1.60
C LEU A 257 -2.59 25.22 -2.68
N THR A 258 -2.95 26.25 -3.45
CA THR A 258 -2.08 26.84 -4.48
C THR A 258 -0.81 27.44 -3.86
N GLY A 259 0.35 27.08 -4.43
CA GLY A 259 1.67 27.48 -3.93
C GLY A 259 2.25 26.55 -2.85
N ILE A 260 3.58 26.62 -2.69
CA ILE A 260 4.32 25.79 -1.72
C ILE A 260 4.70 26.66 -0.52
N ASN A 261 4.02 26.48 0.61
CA ASN A 261 4.44 27.04 1.89
C ASN A 261 4.70 25.93 2.90
N LEU A 262 5.98 25.61 3.11
CA LEU A 262 6.41 24.56 4.03
C LEU A 262 5.99 24.82 5.49
N ALA A 263 5.78 26.09 5.88
CA ALA A 263 5.29 26.44 7.21
C ALA A 263 3.83 25.99 7.45
N LEU A 264 3.08 25.70 6.38
CA LEU A 264 1.68 25.27 6.42
C LEU A 264 1.52 23.75 6.23
N LYS A 265 2.57 22.95 6.40
CA LYS A 265 2.53 21.49 6.16
C LYS A 265 1.39 20.78 6.91
N SER A 266 1.11 21.16 8.15
CA SER A 266 0.00 20.58 8.92
C SER A 266 -1.37 20.97 8.36
N GLU A 267 -1.55 22.22 7.96
CA GLU A 267 -2.79 22.68 7.31
C GLU A 267 -2.99 21.97 5.96
N ARG A 268 -1.92 21.85 5.17
CA ARG A 268 -1.92 21.11 3.91
C ARG A 268 -2.32 19.66 4.10
N HIS A 269 -1.76 19.00 5.11
CA HIS A 269 -2.16 17.63 5.49
C HIS A 269 -3.65 17.55 5.80
N LEU A 270 -4.19 18.45 6.63
CA LEU A 270 -5.61 18.43 7.00
C LEU A 270 -6.54 18.65 5.81
N LYS A 271 -6.22 19.60 4.92
CA LYS A 271 -7.04 19.86 3.71
C LYS A 271 -6.98 18.70 2.72
N LEU A 272 -5.79 18.16 2.44
CA LEU A 272 -5.65 16.99 1.56
C LEU A 272 -6.31 15.74 2.16
N LYS A 273 -6.25 15.57 3.49
CA LYS A 273 -6.98 14.53 4.22
C LYS A 273 -8.49 14.67 4.02
N GLN A 274 -9.02 15.88 4.20
CA GLN A 274 -10.44 16.16 3.96
C GLN A 274 -10.84 15.88 2.50
N ILE A 275 -10.02 16.29 1.52
CA ILE A 275 -10.26 15.97 0.10
C ILE A 275 -10.28 14.45 -0.10
N ASN A 276 -9.32 13.70 0.45
CA ASN A 276 -9.27 12.24 0.34
C ASN A 276 -10.55 11.57 0.87
N GLN A 277 -11.05 12.02 2.03
CA GLN A 277 -12.32 11.53 2.59
C GLN A 277 -13.52 11.84 1.68
N LEU A 278 -13.58 13.06 1.12
CA LEU A 278 -14.63 13.45 0.17
C LEU A 278 -14.59 12.58 -1.09
N LEU A 279 -13.40 12.31 -1.62
CA LEU A 279 -13.23 11.51 -2.82
C LEU A 279 -13.53 10.03 -2.59
N VAL A 280 -13.11 9.44 -1.46
CA VAL A 280 -13.49 8.06 -1.11
C VAL A 280 -15.00 7.92 -0.98
N LYS A 281 -15.67 8.88 -0.35
CA LYS A 281 -17.14 8.90 -0.26
C LYS A 281 -17.81 9.05 -1.62
N ALA A 282 -17.26 9.91 -2.48
CA ALA A 282 -17.81 10.15 -3.81
C ALA A 282 -17.54 9.00 -4.78
N SER A 283 -16.47 8.22 -4.56
CA SER A 283 -16.00 7.13 -5.42
C SER A 283 -15.98 7.51 -6.91
N PRO A 284 -15.26 8.57 -7.33
CA PRO A 284 -15.17 8.96 -8.75
C PRO A 284 -14.31 7.99 -9.58
N ILE A 285 -13.50 7.18 -8.90
CA ILE A 285 -12.66 6.11 -9.43
C ILE A 285 -12.63 4.96 -8.42
N GLU A 286 -12.15 3.78 -8.83
CA GLU A 286 -11.71 2.71 -7.92
C GLU A 286 -10.19 2.54 -8.01
N VAL A 287 -9.48 2.81 -6.91
CA VAL A 287 -8.02 2.59 -6.86
C VAL A 287 -7.73 1.11 -6.72
N LEU A 288 -6.98 0.55 -7.68
CA LEU A 288 -6.70 -0.88 -7.79
C LEU A 288 -5.39 -1.25 -7.10
N PHE A 289 -4.34 -0.44 -7.25
CA PHE A 289 -3.08 -0.56 -6.53
C PHE A 289 -2.34 0.78 -6.44
N TYR A 290 -1.45 0.91 -5.47
CA TYR A 290 -0.53 2.05 -5.36
C TYR A 290 0.73 1.82 -6.20
N ILE A 291 1.20 2.85 -6.89
CA ILE A 291 2.43 2.80 -7.67
C ILE A 291 3.60 3.11 -6.73
N GLU A 292 4.53 2.16 -6.63
CA GLU A 292 5.76 2.33 -5.86
C GLU A 292 6.65 3.42 -6.47
N LYS A 293 7.23 4.24 -5.61
CA LYS A 293 8.24 5.23 -5.98
C LYS A 293 9.56 4.50 -6.23
N LEU A 294 10.07 4.61 -7.45
CA LEU A 294 11.35 4.02 -7.88
C LEU A 294 12.55 4.76 -7.29
#